data_AF-A0A3Q8VEG4-F1
#
_entry.id   AF-A0A3Q8VEG4-F1
#
_cell.length_a   1.000
_cell.length_b   1.000
_cell.length_c   1.000
_cell.angle_alpha   90.00
_cell.angle_beta   90.00
_cell.angle_gamma   90.00
#
_symmetry.space_group_name_H-M   'P 1'
#
loop_
_entity.id
_entity.type
_entity.pdbx_description
1 polymer ?
#
loop_
_entity_poly.entity_id
_entity_poly.type
_entity_poly.pdbx_seq_one_letter_code
_entity_poly.pdbx_strand_id
1 'polypeptide(L)'
;MTGWDISPSGVEFVTSLVQDAMDDVAKDVKAYGTDVESAATAAGTISGPYCGAAPTGPIGAALALFVERTAGDVLFLGARAAKSVNGAHEATAHYVLGDEEMAARAQRRALAAPKIDLPGKGEGEGGK
;
A
#
# COMPACT_ATOMS: atom_id res chain seq x y z
N MET A 1 -22.80 30.40 5.09
CA MET A 1 -22.99 29.07 4.50
C MET A 1 -21.65 28.41 4.48
N THR A 2 -21.53 27.28 5.12
CA THR A 2 -20.37 26.44 4.96
C THR A 2 -20.34 25.92 3.53
N GLY A 3 -19.16 25.83 2.91
CA GLY A 3 -19.02 25.41 1.51
C GLY A 3 -19.20 23.91 1.30
N TRP A 4 -19.75 23.19 2.28
CA TRP A 4 -19.90 21.75 2.28
C TRP A 4 -21.31 21.40 1.79
N ASP A 5 -21.37 20.83 0.59
CA ASP A 5 -22.57 20.21 0.02
C ASP A 5 -22.22 18.77 -0.35
N ILE A 6 -22.26 17.90 0.66
CA ILE A 6 -21.84 16.50 0.53
C ILE A 6 -23.07 15.60 0.53
N SER A 7 -23.13 14.69 -0.44
CA SER A 7 -24.04 13.55 -0.43
C SER A 7 -23.39 12.36 0.28
N PRO A 8 -23.89 11.91 1.46
CA PRO A 8 -23.30 10.77 2.16
C PRO A 8 -23.31 9.48 1.33
N SER A 9 -24.37 9.23 0.58
CA SER A 9 -24.46 8.08 -0.33
C SER A 9 -23.52 8.19 -1.53
N GLY A 10 -23.27 9.42 -2.00
CA GLY A 10 -22.26 9.68 -3.03
C GLY A 10 -20.85 9.39 -2.53
N VAL A 11 -20.52 9.77 -1.29
CA VAL A 11 -19.23 9.43 -0.67
C VAL A 11 -19.10 7.92 -0.51
N GLU A 12 -20.11 7.25 0.05
CA GLU A 12 -20.11 5.80 0.24
C GLU A 12 -19.84 5.05 -1.08
N PHE A 13 -20.53 5.43 -2.16
CA PHE A 13 -20.34 4.85 -3.48
C PHE A 13 -18.91 5.06 -4.02
N VAL A 14 -18.35 6.27 -3.92
CA VAL A 14 -16.98 6.51 -4.38
C VAL A 14 -15.97 5.73 -3.53
N THR A 15 -16.16 5.69 -2.21
CA THR A 15 -15.27 4.92 -1.33
C THR A 15 -15.36 3.42 -1.57
N SER A 16 -16.53 2.88 -1.94
CA SER A 16 -16.65 1.46 -2.30
C SER A 16 -15.90 1.13 -3.58
N LEU A 17 -15.96 1.99 -4.60
CA LEU A 17 -15.17 1.80 -5.83
C LEU A 17 -13.66 1.83 -5.56
N VAL A 18 -13.20 2.68 -4.64
CA VAL A 18 -11.78 2.69 -4.23
C VAL A 18 -11.43 1.39 -3.50
N GLN A 19 -12.33 0.88 -2.67
CA GLN A 19 -12.12 -0.40 -1.99
C GLN A 19 -12.02 -1.56 -3.00
N ASP A 20 -12.90 -1.63 -3.99
CA ASP A 20 -12.85 -2.65 -5.05
C ASP A 20 -11.51 -2.61 -5.80
N ALA A 21 -11.07 -1.40 -6.17
CA ALA A 21 -9.78 -1.21 -6.82
C ALA A 21 -8.60 -1.63 -5.93
N MET A 22 -8.68 -1.36 -4.62
CA MET A 22 -7.66 -1.78 -3.66
C MET A 22 -7.62 -3.30 -3.47
N ASP A 23 -8.77 -3.98 -3.52
CA ASP A 23 -8.85 -5.43 -3.48
C ASP A 23 -8.22 -6.07 -4.73
N ASP A 24 -8.41 -5.46 -5.91
CA ASP A 24 -7.76 -5.90 -7.15
C ASP A 24 -6.24 -5.68 -7.11
N VAL A 25 -5.77 -4.52 -6.64
CA VAL A 25 -4.34 -4.29 -6.41
C VAL A 25 -3.76 -5.32 -5.45
N ALA A 26 -4.46 -5.69 -4.37
CA ALA A 26 -4.00 -6.69 -3.44
C ALA A 26 -3.89 -8.10 -4.05
N LYS A 27 -4.76 -8.44 -5.01
CA LYS A 27 -4.67 -9.69 -5.79
C LYS A 27 -3.45 -9.66 -6.71
N ASP A 28 -3.26 -8.55 -7.43
CA ASP A 28 -2.15 -8.38 -8.36
C ASP A 28 -0.80 -8.42 -7.66
N VAL A 29 -0.68 -7.82 -6.46
CA VAL A 29 0.55 -7.88 -5.65
C VAL A 29 0.89 -9.32 -5.22
N LYS A 30 -0.12 -10.14 -4.89
CA LYS A 30 0.08 -11.56 -4.56
C LYS A 30 0.50 -12.37 -5.78
N ALA A 31 -0.14 -12.14 -6.92
CA ALA A 31 0.23 -12.76 -8.18
C ALA A 31 1.66 -12.40 -8.57
N TYR A 32 2.00 -11.11 -8.51
CA TYR A 32 3.33 -10.60 -8.76
C TYR A 32 4.41 -11.27 -7.89
N GLY A 33 4.17 -11.45 -6.59
CA GLY A 33 5.10 -12.18 -5.72
C GLY A 33 5.35 -13.62 -6.17
N THR A 34 4.29 -14.32 -6.58
CA THR A 34 4.35 -15.70 -7.10
C THR A 34 5.09 -15.75 -8.44
N ASP A 35 4.85 -14.78 -9.32
CA ASP A 35 5.49 -14.69 -10.63
C ASP A 35 6.99 -14.39 -10.50
N VAL A 36 7.38 -13.51 -9.57
CA VAL A 36 8.79 -13.22 -9.30
C VAL A 36 9.52 -14.44 -8.75
N GLU A 37 8.93 -15.18 -7.81
CA GLU A 37 9.51 -16.42 -7.28
C GLU A 37 9.69 -17.47 -8.39
N SER A 38 8.66 -17.62 -9.23
CA SER A 38 8.69 -18.53 -10.38
C SER A 38 9.78 -18.13 -11.39
N ALA A 39 9.88 -16.84 -11.72
CA ALA A 39 10.90 -16.31 -12.61
C ALA A 39 12.32 -16.48 -12.05
N ALA A 40 12.50 -16.22 -10.75
CA ALA A 40 13.78 -16.41 -10.06
C ALA A 40 14.24 -17.87 -10.10
N THR A 41 13.30 -18.82 -9.96
CA THR A 41 13.57 -20.26 -10.05
C THR A 41 13.87 -20.71 -11.47
N ALA A 42 13.14 -20.18 -12.46
CA ALA A 42 13.29 -20.54 -13.87
C ALA A 42 14.53 -19.93 -14.54
N ALA A 43 15.05 -18.80 -14.04
CA ALA A 43 16.18 -18.08 -14.62
C ALA A 43 17.53 -18.83 -14.52
N GLY A 44 17.56 -19.96 -13.83
CA GLY A 44 18.75 -20.79 -13.69
C GLY A 44 19.83 -20.15 -12.82
N THR A 45 20.97 -20.83 -12.72
CA THR A 45 22.11 -20.40 -11.92
C THR A 45 23.40 -20.50 -12.71
N ILE A 46 24.32 -19.56 -12.48
CA ILE A 46 25.71 -19.70 -12.93
C ILE A 46 26.47 -20.40 -11.81
N SER A 47 26.42 -21.73 -11.79
CA SER A 47 27.14 -22.56 -10.83
C SER A 47 27.78 -23.77 -11.51
N GLY A 48 28.92 -24.22 -10.99
CA GLY A 48 29.48 -25.53 -11.34
C GLY A 48 28.56 -26.69 -10.90
N PRO A 49 28.97 -27.96 -11.11
CA PRO A 49 28.21 -29.12 -10.67
C PRO A 49 27.91 -29.01 -9.17
N TYR A 50 26.63 -29.09 -8.80
CA TYR A 50 26.18 -29.09 -7.41
C TYR A 50 25.40 -30.37 -7.12
N CYS A 51 25.57 -30.93 -5.93
CA CYS A 51 24.76 -32.03 -5.43
C CYS A 51 23.72 -31.45 -4.46
N GLY A 52 22.49 -31.21 -4.90
CA GLY A 52 21.42 -30.67 -4.04
C GLY A 52 20.50 -29.67 -4.73
N ALA A 53 19.89 -28.76 -3.96
CA ALA A 53 19.11 -27.65 -4.52
C ALA A 53 20.02 -26.67 -5.28
N ALA A 54 19.54 -26.19 -6.43
CA ALA A 54 20.27 -25.22 -7.24
C ALA A 54 20.42 -23.90 -6.46
N PRO A 55 21.63 -23.32 -6.35
CA PRO A 55 21.78 -22.00 -5.75
C PRO A 55 21.02 -20.94 -6.56
N THR A 56 20.54 -19.87 -5.92
CA THR A 56 19.86 -18.77 -6.62
C THR A 56 20.85 -18.08 -7.56
N GLY A 57 20.50 -18.00 -8.85
CA GLY A 57 21.32 -17.32 -9.85
C GLY A 57 21.28 -15.79 -9.74
N PRO A 58 22.13 -15.08 -10.50
CA PRO A 58 22.19 -13.61 -10.47
C PRO A 58 20.85 -12.92 -10.76
N ILE A 59 20.02 -13.51 -11.63
CA ILE A 59 18.69 -12.98 -11.97
C ILE A 59 17.75 -13.11 -10.77
N GLY A 60 17.75 -14.25 -10.08
CA GLY A 60 16.95 -14.43 -8.86
C GLY A 60 17.34 -13.46 -7.75
N ALA A 61 18.65 -13.20 -7.58
CA ALA A 61 19.13 -12.20 -6.63
C ALA A 61 18.69 -10.77 -7.02
N ALA A 62 18.76 -10.41 -8.31
CA ALA A 62 18.32 -9.11 -8.79
C ALA A 62 16.80 -8.91 -8.59
N LEU A 63 16.00 -9.94 -8.82
CA LEU A 63 14.56 -9.93 -8.57
C LEU A 63 14.24 -9.76 -7.09
N ALA A 64 14.95 -10.45 -6.20
CA ALA A 64 14.78 -10.28 -4.75
C ALA A 64 15.05 -8.83 -4.32
N LEU A 65 16.15 -8.23 -4.80
CA LEU A 65 16.48 -6.82 -4.53
C LEU A 65 15.43 -5.85 -5.11
N PHE A 66 14.90 -6.14 -6.29
CA PHE A 66 13.85 -5.33 -6.90
C PHE A 66 12.57 -5.34 -6.06
N VAL A 67 12.13 -6.53 -5.61
CA VAL A 67 10.96 -6.66 -4.72
C VAL A 67 11.20 -5.95 -3.41
N GLU A 68 12.35 -6.15 -2.77
CA GLU A 68 12.70 -5.49 -1.51
C GLU A 68 12.66 -3.96 -1.65
N ARG A 69 13.18 -3.44 -2.77
CA ARG A 69 13.22 -1.99 -3.01
C ARG A 69 11.85 -1.39 -3.32
N THR A 70 10.94 -2.15 -3.91
CA THR A 70 9.62 -1.65 -4.36
C THR A 70 8.48 -1.97 -3.38
N ALA A 71 8.69 -2.89 -2.44
CA ALA A 71 7.69 -3.26 -1.43
C ALA A 71 7.17 -2.04 -0.65
N GLY A 72 8.03 -1.08 -0.35
CA GLY A 72 7.64 0.15 0.33
C GLY A 72 6.70 1.03 -0.47
N ASP A 73 6.90 1.13 -1.78
CA ASP A 73 6.06 1.96 -2.65
C ASP A 73 4.65 1.37 -2.76
N VAL A 74 4.55 0.04 -2.88
CA VAL A 74 3.28 -0.68 -2.94
C VAL A 74 2.51 -0.56 -1.63
N LEU A 75 3.19 -0.78 -0.49
CA LEU A 75 2.58 -0.63 0.84
C LEU A 75 2.13 0.82 1.10
N PHE A 76 2.95 1.79 0.69
CA PHE A 76 2.62 3.21 0.82
C PHE A 76 1.36 3.59 0.02
N LEU A 77 1.23 3.08 -1.21
CA LEU A 77 0.05 3.32 -2.04
C LEU A 77 -1.21 2.81 -1.35
N GLY A 78 -1.19 1.58 -0.86
CA GLY A 78 -2.34 1.00 -0.15
C GLY A 78 -2.70 1.74 1.13
N ALA A 79 -1.71 2.10 1.95
CA ALA A 79 -1.96 2.88 3.15
C ALA A 79 -2.47 4.30 2.84
N ARG A 80 -2.02 4.91 1.74
CA ARG A 80 -2.50 6.23 1.30
C ARG A 80 -3.96 6.16 0.84
N ALA A 81 -4.32 5.12 0.08
CA ALA A 81 -5.70 4.88 -0.33
C ALA A 81 -6.60 4.66 0.88
N ALA A 82 -6.23 3.75 1.79
CA ALA A 82 -6.98 3.49 3.02
C ALA A 82 -7.17 4.75 3.88
N LYS A 83 -6.12 5.55 4.05
CA LYS A 83 -6.20 6.82 4.78
C LYS A 83 -7.15 7.83 4.13
N SER A 84 -7.20 7.85 2.80
CA SER A 84 -8.09 8.74 2.04
C SER A 84 -9.55 8.32 2.21
N VAL A 85 -9.83 7.01 2.10
CA VAL A 85 -11.16 6.43 2.32
C VAL A 85 -11.64 6.68 3.75
N ASN A 86 -10.84 6.34 4.75
CA ASN A 86 -11.19 6.58 6.16
C ASN A 86 -11.43 8.06 6.45
N GLY A 87 -10.58 8.94 5.91
CA GLY A 87 -10.76 10.39 6.03
C GLY A 87 -12.07 10.89 5.42
N ALA A 88 -12.49 10.34 4.29
CA ALA A 88 -13.76 10.67 3.66
C ALA A 88 -14.96 10.19 4.52
N HIS A 89 -14.89 8.98 5.07
CA HIS A 89 -15.90 8.46 5.99
C HIS A 89 -16.00 9.30 7.28
N GLU A 90 -14.88 9.59 7.94
CA GLU A 90 -14.84 10.41 9.15
C GLU A 90 -15.37 11.83 8.90
N ALA A 91 -14.95 12.46 7.80
CA ALA A 91 -15.43 13.79 7.44
C ALA A 91 -16.94 13.80 7.17
N THR A 92 -17.45 12.78 6.49
CA THR A 92 -18.89 12.64 6.21
C THR A 92 -19.68 12.39 7.49
N ALA A 93 -19.16 11.56 8.41
CA ALA A 93 -19.80 11.32 9.70
C ALA A 93 -19.93 12.60 10.52
N HIS A 94 -18.87 13.42 10.58
CA HIS A 94 -18.92 14.71 11.26
C HIS A 94 -19.85 15.71 10.57
N TYR A 95 -19.87 15.74 9.24
CA TYR A 95 -20.79 16.56 8.46
C TYR A 95 -22.26 16.20 8.73
N VAL A 96 -22.61 14.91 8.75
CA VAL A 96 -23.98 14.43 9.06
C VAL A 96 -24.42 14.82 10.48
N LEU A 97 -23.48 14.90 11.42
CA LEU A 97 -23.72 15.36 12.79
C LEU A 97 -23.79 16.90 12.92
N GLY A 98 -23.55 17.64 11.83
CA GLY A 98 -23.51 19.11 11.81
C GLY A 98 -22.22 19.72 12.39
N ASP A 99 -21.19 18.91 12.67
CA ASP A 99 -19.88 19.38 13.15
C ASP A 99 -18.91 19.55 11.99
N GLU A 100 -19.07 20.66 11.27
CA GLU A 100 -18.30 20.95 10.07
C GLU A 100 -16.84 21.27 10.34
N GLU A 101 -16.51 21.76 11.55
CA GLU A 101 -15.12 21.96 11.96
C GLU A 101 -14.41 20.62 12.14
N MET A 102 -15.05 19.64 12.76
CA MET A 102 -14.51 18.28 12.84
C MET A 102 -14.44 17.63 11.46
N ALA A 103 -15.43 17.86 10.58
CA ALA A 103 -15.40 17.37 9.21
C ALA A 103 -14.17 17.90 8.44
N ALA A 104 -13.93 19.21 8.49
CA ALA A 104 -12.76 19.84 7.87
C ALA A 104 -11.44 19.40 8.51
N ARG A 105 -11.42 19.14 9.83
CA ARG A 105 -10.24 18.59 10.52
C ARG A 105 -9.94 17.17 10.08
N ALA A 106 -10.94 16.30 9.96
CA ALA A 106 -10.79 14.92 9.48
C ALA A 106 -10.22 14.90 8.05
N GLN A 107 -10.81 15.70 7.14
CA GLN A 107 -10.29 15.85 5.78
C GLN A 107 -8.83 16.30 5.75
N ARG A 108 -8.45 17.30 6.54
CA ARG A 108 -7.06 17.78 6.62
C ARG A 108 -6.10 16.71 7.17
N ARG A 109 -6.52 15.94 8.17
CA ARG A 109 -5.70 14.85 8.73
C ARG A 109 -5.44 13.74 7.72
N ALA A 110 -6.42 13.44 6.86
CA ALA A 110 -6.28 12.47 5.78
C ALA A 110 -5.18 12.84 4.78
N LEU A 111 -4.92 14.15 4.58
CA LEU A 111 -3.87 14.63 3.68
C LEU A 111 -2.45 14.31 4.15
N ALA A 112 -2.22 14.11 5.45
CA ALA A 112 -0.89 13.77 5.95
C ALA A 112 -0.41 12.43 5.39
N ALA A 113 0.87 12.30 5.05
CA ALA A 113 1.42 11.05 4.54
C ALA A 113 1.18 9.89 5.54
N PRO A 114 0.87 8.67 5.08
CA PRO A 114 0.86 7.50 5.94
C PRO A 114 2.29 7.16 6.38
N LYS A 115 2.43 6.62 7.59
CA LYS A 115 3.67 6.03 8.06
C LYS A 115 3.61 4.53 7.72
N ILE A 116 4.67 4.03 7.09
CA ILE A 116 4.79 2.62 6.72
C ILE A 116 6.02 2.06 7.42
N ASP A 117 5.79 1.03 8.23
CA ASP A 117 6.87 0.25 8.82
C ASP A 117 7.21 -0.86 7.83
N LEU A 118 8.44 -0.83 7.30
CA LEU A 118 8.91 -1.83 6.35
C LEU A 118 9.55 -3.00 7.09
N PRO A 119 9.18 -4.26 6.79
CA PRO A 119 9.92 -5.40 7.30
C PRO A 119 11.37 -5.33 6.81
N GLY A 120 12.34 -5.46 7.74
CA GLY A 120 13.78 -5.41 7.44
C GLY A 120 14.44 -4.05 7.62
N LYS A 121 13.67 -2.95 7.73
CA LYS A 121 14.20 -1.65 8.15
C LYS A 121 14.15 -1.57 9.68
N GLY A 122 15.11 -2.22 10.33
CA GLY A 122 15.36 -2.01 11.75
C GLY A 122 15.46 -0.51 12.05
N GLU A 123 14.93 -0.13 13.21
CA GLU A 123 14.98 1.21 13.78
C GLU A 123 16.42 1.77 13.73
N GLY A 124 16.72 2.51 12.67
CA GLY A 124 17.96 3.26 12.53
C GLY A 124 17.75 4.69 13.01
N GLU A 125 18.18 4.94 14.24
CA GLU A 125 18.51 6.24 14.82
C GLU A 125 17.36 7.26 14.99
N GLY A 126 16.66 7.10 16.11
CA GLY A 126 16.44 8.25 16.98
C GLY A 126 17.78 8.67 17.58
N GLY A 127 18.28 9.86 17.19
CA GLY A 127 19.59 10.33 17.61
C GLY A 127 19.76 11.84 17.47
N LYS A 128 19.24 12.56 18.48
CA LYS A 128 19.43 14.00 18.84
C LYS A 128 18.58 15.03 18.12
#